data_AF-A0A7Y3GVJ2-F1
#
_entry.id   AF-A0A7Y3GVJ2-F1
#
_cell.length_a   1.000
_cell.length_b   1.000
_cell.length_c   1.000
_cell.angle_alpha   90.00
_cell.angle_beta   90.00
_cell.angle_gamma   90.00
#
_symmetry.space_group_name_H-M   'P 1'
#
loop_
_entity.id
_entity.type
_entity.pdbx_description
1 polymer ?
#
loop_
_entity_poly.entity_id
_entity_poly.type
_entity_poly.pdbx_seq_one_letter_code
_entity_poly.pdbx_strand_id
1 'polypeptide(L)'
;MSRWRHWSAGLISRVDWMVSMVENHEALADSAIRDLQRHAARAKVQMGRVRADGRNLRERLEQERGAATVWSERATRLGREDEDRAIACLRRAKLATRRQGELEQRLAEHERIEAQLGGDLRRVEERLTALRSQRNLMRTRQSRADALAAVGDCSNDQDLDDIFDRWDARITERELVAGCGDLAQGAEDDSLDFELSRQEADASLREELAELLAQEADSEAPNA
;
A
#
# COMPACT_ATOMS: atom_id res chain seq x y z
N MET A 1 4.84 -26.72 63.08
CA MET A 1 6.25 -26.77 62.61
C MET A 1 6.27 -26.91 61.09
N SER A 2 7.44 -26.75 60.47
CA SER A 2 7.69 -26.82 59.02
C SER A 2 7.11 -25.68 58.17
N ARG A 3 7.87 -24.59 58.15
CA ARG A 3 7.96 -23.68 57.00
C ARG A 3 9.11 -24.15 56.11
N TRP A 4 8.92 -24.07 54.80
CA TRP A 4 9.96 -23.93 53.76
C TRP A 4 10.75 -25.18 53.34
N ARG A 5 11.40 -25.07 52.15
CA ARG A 5 11.89 -26.13 51.26
C ARG A 5 10.69 -26.86 50.60
N HIS A 6 10.45 -26.77 49.29
CA HIS A 6 11.42 -26.79 48.19
C HIS A 6 11.15 -25.69 47.15
N TRP A 7 12.12 -24.79 46.97
CA TRP A 7 12.25 -23.87 45.83
C TRP A 7 13.64 -24.12 45.24
N SER A 8 13.77 -25.01 44.25
CA SER A 8 15.00 -25.21 43.46
C SER A 8 14.81 -26.29 42.38
N ALA A 9 13.93 -26.04 41.42
CA ALA A 9 13.90 -26.76 40.13
C ALA A 9 13.56 -25.75 39.06
N GLY A 10 14.57 -25.05 38.56
CA GLY A 10 14.41 -23.98 37.59
C GLY A 10 15.33 -24.11 36.39
N LEU A 11 15.11 -23.21 35.44
CA LEU A 11 16.09 -22.72 34.44
C LEU A 11 16.31 -23.51 33.14
N ILE A 12 15.46 -24.47 32.75
CA ILE A 12 15.44 -24.96 31.35
C ILE A 12 13.98 -25.19 30.87
N SER A 13 13.24 -24.10 30.61
CA SER A 13 12.03 -24.05 29.73
C SER A 13 11.37 -22.64 29.72
N ARG A 14 12.17 -21.55 29.76
CA ARG A 14 11.62 -20.17 29.82
C ARG A 14 11.77 -19.34 28.54
N VAL A 15 12.33 -19.93 27.49
CA VAL A 15 12.44 -19.31 26.16
C VAL A 15 11.10 -19.41 25.40
N ASP A 16 10.38 -20.53 25.56
CA ASP A 16 9.18 -20.88 24.80
C ASP A 16 7.99 -19.92 25.02
N TRP A 17 7.85 -19.37 26.23
CA TRP A 17 6.78 -18.43 26.56
C TRP A 17 7.02 -17.01 26.00
N MET A 18 8.28 -16.65 25.72
CA MET A 18 8.63 -15.30 25.23
C MET A 18 8.55 -15.22 23.70
N VAL A 19 8.78 -16.32 22.99
CA VAL A 19 8.51 -16.46 21.54
C VAL A 19 7.01 -16.31 21.24
N SER A 20 6.15 -16.91 22.06
CA SER A 20 4.67 -16.84 21.91
C SER A 20 4.11 -15.41 21.93
N MET A 21 4.80 -14.47 22.58
CA MET A 21 4.38 -13.07 22.62
C MET A 21 4.81 -12.30 21.37
N VAL A 22 5.96 -12.65 20.78
CA VAL A 22 6.46 -12.07 19.52
C VAL A 22 5.63 -12.55 18.31
N GLU A 23 5.28 -13.85 18.26
CA GLU A 23 4.36 -14.40 17.25
C GLU A 23 3.03 -13.63 17.21
N ASN A 24 2.54 -13.19 18.36
CA ASN A 24 1.23 -12.56 18.50
C ASN A 24 1.16 -11.18 17.81
N HIS A 25 2.24 -10.40 17.79
CA HIS A 25 2.26 -9.08 17.16
C HIS A 25 2.37 -9.13 15.63
N GLU A 26 3.18 -10.03 15.08
CA GLU A 26 3.18 -10.30 13.63
C GLU A 26 1.81 -10.87 13.20
N ALA A 27 1.26 -11.82 13.96
CA ALA A 27 -0.06 -12.39 13.70
C ALA A 27 -1.19 -11.34 13.76
N LEU A 28 -1.12 -10.38 14.70
CA LEU A 28 -2.07 -9.28 14.82
C LEU A 28 -1.98 -8.30 13.63
N ALA A 29 -0.77 -7.88 13.26
CA ALA A 29 -0.55 -7.04 12.09
C ALA A 29 -1.04 -7.74 10.80
N ASP A 30 -0.76 -9.03 10.65
CA ASP A 30 -1.24 -9.85 9.54
C ASP A 30 -2.75 -10.06 9.56
N SER A 31 -3.38 -10.16 10.73
CA SER A 31 -4.85 -10.20 10.85
C SER A 31 -5.47 -8.88 10.40
N ALA A 32 -4.98 -7.74 10.87
CA ALA A 32 -5.46 -6.41 10.48
C ALA A 32 -5.28 -6.15 8.97
N ILE A 33 -4.12 -6.55 8.41
CA ILE A 33 -3.84 -6.45 6.97
C ILE A 33 -4.75 -7.39 6.15
N ARG A 34 -5.03 -8.60 6.62
CA ARG A 34 -6.00 -9.52 5.98
C ARG A 34 -7.42 -8.96 6.06
N ASP A 35 -7.81 -8.33 7.15
CA ASP A 35 -9.14 -7.78 7.35
C ASP A 35 -9.37 -6.58 6.45
N LEU A 36 -8.40 -5.66 6.38
CA LEU A 36 -8.44 -4.55 5.43
C LEU A 36 -8.49 -5.03 3.97
N GLN A 37 -7.81 -6.13 3.62
CA GLN A 37 -7.96 -6.79 2.31
C GLN A 37 -9.38 -7.33 2.08
N ARG A 38 -9.98 -7.99 3.07
CA ARG A 38 -11.36 -8.51 2.98
C ARG A 38 -12.36 -7.36 2.79
N HIS A 39 -12.17 -6.22 3.48
CA HIS A 39 -12.97 -5.02 3.29
C HIS A 39 -12.76 -4.37 1.91
N ALA A 40 -11.51 -4.20 1.46
CA ALA A 40 -11.20 -3.66 0.13
C ALA A 40 -11.76 -4.54 -1.01
N ALA A 41 -11.66 -5.86 -0.90
CA ALA A 41 -12.23 -6.80 -1.87
C ALA A 41 -13.76 -6.70 -1.94
N ARG A 42 -14.45 -6.61 -0.79
CA ARG A 42 -15.90 -6.37 -0.73
C ARG A 42 -16.27 -5.03 -1.38
N ALA A 43 -15.53 -3.97 -1.08
CA ALA A 43 -15.73 -2.64 -1.66
C ALA A 43 -15.54 -2.64 -3.18
N LYS A 44 -14.54 -3.36 -3.72
CA LYS A 44 -14.36 -3.56 -5.18
C LYS A 44 -15.57 -4.21 -5.84
N VAL A 45 -16.18 -5.23 -5.21
CA VAL A 45 -17.39 -5.87 -5.73
C VAL A 45 -18.57 -4.90 -5.75
N GLN A 46 -18.76 -4.08 -4.71
CA GLN A 46 -19.83 -3.06 -4.71
C GLN A 46 -19.56 -1.96 -5.75
N MET A 47 -18.33 -1.48 -5.89
CA MET A 47 -17.91 -0.56 -6.95
C MET A 47 -18.22 -1.12 -8.36
N GLY A 48 -17.99 -2.42 -8.58
CA GLY A 48 -18.36 -3.10 -9.82
C GLY A 48 -19.86 -3.08 -10.11
N ARG A 49 -20.70 -3.19 -9.08
CA ARG A 49 -22.17 -3.09 -9.17
C ARG A 49 -22.63 -1.66 -9.46
N VAL A 50 -22.15 -0.69 -8.69
CA VAL A 50 -22.40 0.75 -8.93
C VAL A 50 -22.05 1.12 -10.39
N ARG A 51 -20.87 0.71 -10.87
CA ARG A 51 -20.49 0.90 -12.28
C ARG A 51 -21.43 0.24 -13.30
N ALA A 52 -22.03 -0.89 -12.96
CA ALA A 52 -23.02 -1.55 -13.81
C ALA A 52 -24.34 -0.79 -13.81
N ASP A 53 -24.81 -0.33 -12.66
CA ASP A 53 -26.02 0.48 -12.52
C ASP A 53 -25.87 1.83 -13.25
N GLY A 54 -24.70 2.46 -13.18
CA GLY A 54 -24.35 3.65 -13.96
C GLY A 54 -24.37 3.41 -15.48
N ARG A 55 -23.94 2.24 -15.97
CA ARG A 55 -24.12 1.85 -17.39
C ARG A 55 -25.59 1.69 -17.75
N ASN A 56 -26.35 0.96 -16.94
CA ASN A 56 -27.79 0.76 -17.14
C ASN A 56 -28.56 2.10 -17.16
N LEU A 57 -28.17 3.08 -16.33
CA LEU A 57 -28.75 4.42 -16.34
C LEU A 57 -28.42 5.18 -17.62
N ARG A 58 -27.16 5.14 -18.09
CA ARG A 58 -26.74 5.79 -19.35
C ARG A 58 -27.41 5.16 -20.58
N GLU A 59 -27.56 3.84 -20.62
CA GLU A 59 -28.28 3.14 -21.71
C GLU A 59 -29.76 3.53 -21.75
N ARG A 60 -30.45 3.60 -20.60
CA ARG A 60 -31.85 4.05 -20.52
C ARG A 60 -32.01 5.52 -20.91
N LEU A 61 -31.07 6.36 -20.51
CA LEU A 61 -31.04 7.77 -20.88
C LEU A 61 -30.93 7.94 -22.40
N GLU A 62 -30.06 7.17 -23.05
CA GLU A 62 -29.90 7.21 -24.51
C GLU A 62 -31.14 6.65 -25.25
N GLN A 63 -31.81 5.63 -24.69
CA GLN A 63 -33.09 5.13 -25.23
C GLN A 63 -34.20 6.20 -25.18
N GLU A 64 -34.35 6.92 -24.07
CA GLU A 64 -35.36 7.99 -23.97
C GLU A 64 -34.99 9.22 -24.82
N ARG A 65 -33.70 9.55 -24.97
CA ARG A 65 -33.21 10.57 -25.94
C ARG A 65 -33.56 10.18 -27.38
N GLY A 66 -33.21 8.97 -27.80
CA GLY A 66 -33.54 8.44 -29.12
C GLY A 66 -35.05 8.42 -29.36
N ALA A 67 -35.85 8.04 -28.36
CA ALA A 67 -37.31 8.10 -28.43
C ALA A 67 -37.83 9.54 -28.61
N ALA A 68 -37.31 10.51 -27.85
CA ALA A 68 -37.70 11.92 -28.00
C ALA A 68 -37.43 12.46 -29.42
N THR A 69 -36.25 12.17 -29.98
CA THR A 69 -35.88 12.52 -31.37
C THR A 69 -36.82 11.84 -32.38
N VAL A 70 -36.97 10.51 -32.31
CA VAL A 70 -37.83 9.76 -33.25
C VAL A 70 -39.29 10.22 -33.20
N TRP A 71 -39.84 10.54 -32.04
CA TRP A 71 -41.22 11.02 -31.92
C TRP A 71 -41.39 12.48 -32.37
N SER A 72 -40.39 13.34 -32.19
CA SER A 72 -40.44 14.72 -32.70
C SER A 72 -40.33 14.76 -34.24
N GLU A 73 -39.42 14.01 -34.84
CA GLU A 73 -39.35 13.85 -36.31
C GLU A 73 -40.66 13.32 -36.91
N ARG A 74 -41.25 12.30 -36.28
CA ARG A 74 -42.55 11.75 -36.71
C ARG A 74 -43.66 12.79 -36.65
N ALA A 75 -43.70 13.62 -35.60
CA ALA A 75 -44.67 14.71 -35.50
C ALA A 75 -44.49 15.74 -36.65
N THR A 76 -43.24 16.14 -36.92
CA THR A 76 -42.94 17.11 -38.00
C THR A 76 -43.34 16.59 -39.38
N ARG A 77 -43.17 15.29 -39.66
CA ARG A 77 -43.64 14.69 -40.91
C ARG A 77 -45.16 14.63 -41.00
N LEU A 78 -45.83 14.17 -39.94
CA LEU A 78 -47.28 13.98 -39.93
C LEU A 78 -48.09 15.29 -39.88
N GLY A 79 -47.51 16.38 -39.36
CA GLY A 79 -48.22 17.65 -39.13
C GLY A 79 -48.76 18.37 -40.38
N ARG A 80 -48.51 17.85 -41.59
CA ARG A 80 -49.12 18.33 -42.84
C ARG A 80 -50.28 17.45 -43.35
N GLU A 81 -50.43 16.25 -42.81
CA GLU A 81 -51.35 15.21 -43.29
C GLU A 81 -52.42 14.84 -42.24
N ASP A 82 -52.02 14.74 -40.97
CA ASP A 82 -52.87 14.32 -39.85
C ASP A 82 -52.41 15.03 -38.56
N GLU A 83 -53.08 16.13 -38.21
CA GLU A 83 -52.76 16.99 -37.06
C GLU A 83 -52.94 16.24 -35.73
N ASP A 84 -54.00 15.43 -35.58
CA ASP A 84 -54.26 14.65 -34.36
C ASP A 84 -53.15 13.64 -34.08
N ARG A 85 -52.66 12.94 -35.11
CA ARG A 85 -51.51 12.03 -34.99
C ARG A 85 -50.21 12.78 -34.71
N ALA A 86 -50.02 13.97 -35.28
CA ALA A 86 -48.85 14.81 -34.99
C ALA A 86 -48.84 15.25 -33.51
N ILE A 87 -49.98 15.71 -32.99
CA ILE A 87 -50.17 16.06 -31.57
C ILE A 87 -49.92 14.84 -30.67
N ALA A 88 -50.41 13.66 -31.04
CA ALA A 88 -50.15 12.42 -30.30
C ALA A 88 -48.66 12.03 -30.29
N CYS A 89 -47.91 12.30 -31.36
CA CYS A 89 -46.46 12.12 -31.41
C CYS A 89 -45.73 13.13 -30.53
N LEU A 90 -46.12 14.42 -30.57
CA LEU A 90 -45.55 15.46 -29.69
C LEU A 90 -45.77 15.16 -28.20
N ARG A 91 -46.94 14.62 -27.82
CA ARG A 91 -47.20 14.18 -26.44
C ARG A 91 -46.23 13.08 -25.99
N ARG A 92 -45.92 12.11 -26.88
CA ARG A 92 -44.91 11.07 -26.60
C ARG A 92 -43.50 11.62 -26.52
N ALA A 93 -43.12 12.52 -27.43
CA ALA A 93 -41.81 13.19 -27.39
C ALA A 93 -41.60 13.96 -26.08
N LYS A 94 -42.58 14.78 -25.66
CA LYS A 94 -42.53 15.52 -24.38
C LYS A 94 -42.44 14.61 -23.16
N LEU A 95 -43.10 13.44 -23.18
CA LEU A 95 -42.98 12.46 -22.09
C LEU A 95 -41.57 11.86 -22.03
N ALA A 96 -40.97 11.52 -23.18
CA ALA A 96 -39.59 11.03 -23.25
C ALA A 96 -38.58 12.11 -22.78
N THR A 97 -38.72 13.36 -23.22
CA THR A 97 -37.89 14.48 -22.74
C THR A 97 -38.02 14.71 -21.23
N ARG A 98 -39.21 14.54 -20.64
CA ARG A 98 -39.37 14.61 -19.18
C ARG A 98 -38.60 13.48 -18.48
N ARG A 99 -38.73 12.24 -18.97
CA ARG A 99 -38.00 11.09 -18.42
C ARG A 99 -36.49 11.22 -18.58
N GLN A 100 -36.03 11.79 -19.69
CA GLN A 100 -34.64 12.14 -19.92
C GLN A 100 -34.12 13.04 -18.78
N GLY A 101 -34.82 14.15 -18.46
CA GLY A 101 -34.42 15.04 -17.36
C GLY A 101 -34.43 14.35 -15.99
N GLU A 102 -35.43 13.51 -15.70
CA GLU A 102 -35.48 12.68 -14.49
C GLU A 102 -34.33 11.66 -14.41
N LEU A 103 -33.89 11.10 -15.55
CA LEU A 103 -32.75 10.19 -15.64
C LEU A 103 -31.40 10.92 -15.55
N GLU A 104 -31.27 12.12 -16.12
CA GLU A 104 -30.05 12.95 -16.05
C GLU A 104 -29.74 13.37 -14.61
N GLN A 105 -30.75 13.81 -13.85
CA GLN A 105 -30.58 14.12 -12.42
C GLN A 105 -30.13 12.90 -11.61
N ARG A 106 -30.74 11.73 -11.87
CA ARG A 106 -30.37 10.48 -11.21
C ARG A 106 -28.98 9.97 -11.60
N LEU A 107 -28.57 10.18 -12.85
CA LEU A 107 -27.23 9.84 -13.32
C LEU A 107 -26.17 10.72 -12.66
N ALA A 108 -26.41 12.04 -12.56
CA ALA A 108 -25.48 12.96 -11.92
C ALA A 108 -25.24 12.62 -10.43
N GLU A 109 -26.30 12.31 -9.68
CA GLU A 109 -26.16 11.88 -8.28
C GLU A 109 -25.48 10.49 -8.17
N HIS A 110 -25.78 9.57 -9.09
CA HIS A 110 -25.10 8.29 -9.16
C HIS A 110 -23.59 8.44 -9.44
N GLU A 111 -23.20 9.29 -10.40
CA GLU A 111 -21.80 9.55 -10.75
C GLU A 111 -21.04 10.23 -9.60
N ARG A 112 -21.70 11.09 -8.82
CA ARG A 112 -21.15 11.64 -7.57
C ARG A 112 -20.86 10.53 -6.55
N ILE A 113 -21.80 9.61 -6.32
CA ILE A 113 -21.64 8.48 -5.39
C ILE A 113 -20.54 7.52 -5.88
N GLU A 114 -20.48 7.24 -7.19
CA GLU A 114 -19.41 6.43 -7.78
C GLU A 114 -18.02 7.09 -7.57
N ALA A 115 -17.91 8.40 -7.82
CA ALA A 115 -16.67 9.14 -7.63
C ALA A 115 -16.20 9.13 -6.16
N GLN A 116 -17.13 9.32 -5.21
CA GLN A 116 -16.83 9.26 -3.78
C GLN A 116 -16.34 7.87 -3.35
N LEU A 117 -17.10 6.81 -3.67
CA LEU A 117 -16.72 5.44 -3.34
C LEU A 117 -15.39 5.03 -4.03
N GLY A 118 -15.11 5.58 -5.21
CA GLY A 118 -13.84 5.39 -5.93
C GLY A 118 -12.67 6.16 -5.32
N GLY A 119 -12.91 7.28 -4.64
CA GLY A 119 -11.93 7.96 -3.80
C GLY A 119 -11.64 7.19 -2.51
N ASP A 120 -12.69 6.72 -1.83
CA ASP A 120 -12.59 5.95 -0.59
C ASP A 120 -11.83 4.63 -0.78
N LEU A 121 -12.12 3.91 -1.87
CA LEU A 121 -11.42 2.68 -2.20
C LEU A 121 -9.92 2.90 -2.44
N ARG A 122 -9.53 3.95 -3.19
CA ARG A 122 -8.11 4.29 -3.42
C ARG A 122 -7.37 4.56 -2.12
N ARG A 123 -7.96 5.37 -1.22
CA ARG A 123 -7.38 5.64 0.11
C ARG A 123 -7.17 4.38 0.94
N VAL A 124 -8.09 3.40 0.86
CA VAL A 124 -7.95 2.09 1.51
C VAL A 124 -6.82 1.27 0.89
N GLU A 125 -6.65 1.29 -0.44
CA GLU A 125 -5.57 0.58 -1.15
C GLU A 125 -4.19 1.19 -0.89
N GLU A 126 -4.09 2.52 -0.86
CA GLU A 126 -2.89 3.26 -0.46
C GLU A 126 -2.49 2.91 0.97
N ARG A 127 -3.44 2.97 1.92
CA ARG A 127 -3.19 2.60 3.33
C ARG A 127 -2.81 1.13 3.47
N LEU A 128 -3.43 0.22 2.72
CA LEU A 128 -3.06 -1.20 2.70
C LEU A 128 -1.61 -1.39 2.21
N THR A 129 -1.19 -0.65 1.19
CA THR A 129 0.16 -0.72 0.63
C THR A 129 1.19 -0.20 1.62
N ALA A 130 0.90 0.93 2.29
CA ALA A 130 1.73 1.47 3.36
C ALA A 130 1.88 0.48 4.53
N LEU A 131 0.77 -0.09 5.02
CA LEU A 131 0.79 -1.08 6.11
C LEU A 131 1.57 -2.35 5.75
N ARG A 132 1.45 -2.83 4.50
CA ARG A 132 2.25 -3.97 4.00
C ARG A 132 3.74 -3.66 4.01
N SER A 133 4.13 -2.45 3.57
CA SER A 133 5.52 -1.99 3.59
C SER A 133 6.05 -1.88 5.02
N GLN A 134 5.30 -1.25 5.92
CA GLN A 134 5.64 -1.12 7.35
C GLN A 134 5.81 -2.49 8.01
N ARG A 135 4.88 -3.44 7.78
CA ARG A 135 4.96 -4.82 8.30
C ARG A 135 6.17 -5.57 7.75
N ASN A 136 6.54 -5.37 6.48
CA ASN A 136 7.77 -5.94 5.92
C ASN A 136 9.04 -5.34 6.58
N LEU A 137 9.08 -4.02 6.79
CA LEU A 137 10.18 -3.34 7.47
C LEU A 137 10.34 -3.81 8.92
N MET A 138 9.23 -3.92 9.66
CA MET A 138 9.26 -4.39 11.05
C MET A 138 9.70 -5.85 11.14
N ARG A 139 9.29 -6.72 10.21
CA ARG A 139 9.79 -8.11 10.14
C ARG A 139 11.31 -8.17 9.88
N THR A 140 11.85 -7.30 9.02
CA THR A 140 13.31 -7.20 8.80
C THR A 140 14.03 -6.70 10.05
N ARG A 141 13.49 -5.67 10.73
CA ARG A 141 14.04 -5.16 11.99
C ARG A 141 13.99 -6.20 13.10
N GLN A 142 12.88 -6.93 13.24
CA GLN A 142 12.75 -8.05 14.15
C GLN A 142 13.80 -9.14 13.85
N SER A 143 13.97 -9.53 12.59
CA SER A 143 14.99 -10.52 12.19
C SER A 143 16.41 -10.10 12.61
N ARG A 144 16.75 -8.81 12.47
CA ARG A 144 18.01 -8.23 12.96
C ARG A 144 18.07 -8.20 14.49
N ALA A 145 16.98 -7.78 15.14
CA ALA A 145 16.90 -7.68 16.60
C ALA A 145 16.93 -9.05 17.28
N ASP A 146 16.46 -10.12 16.64
CA ASP A 146 16.53 -11.49 17.14
C ASP A 146 17.93 -12.09 16.90
N ALA A 147 18.61 -11.73 15.80
CA ALA A 147 20.03 -12.02 15.63
C ALA A 147 20.91 -11.31 16.68
N LEU A 148 20.59 -10.06 17.04
CA LEU A 148 21.26 -9.32 18.13
C LEU A 148 20.85 -9.81 19.53
N ALA A 149 19.61 -10.25 19.73
CA ALA A 149 19.16 -10.78 21.01
C ALA A 149 19.70 -12.20 21.28
N ALA A 150 19.93 -13.00 20.24
CA ALA A 150 20.72 -14.23 20.33
C ALA A 150 22.18 -13.96 20.78
N VAL A 151 22.64 -12.71 20.67
CA VAL A 151 23.93 -12.20 21.19
C VAL A 151 23.77 -11.49 22.56
N GLY A 152 22.55 -11.18 23.02
CA GLY A 152 22.32 -10.23 24.13
C GLY A 152 21.10 -10.47 25.04
N ASP A 153 20.65 -11.72 25.23
CA ASP A 153 19.48 -12.11 26.06
C ASP A 153 19.69 -11.87 27.58
N CYS A 154 19.68 -10.59 28.01
CA CYS A 154 20.11 -10.16 29.35
C CYS A 154 19.09 -9.35 30.19
N SER A 155 18.02 -8.71 29.67
CA SER A 155 17.01 -7.93 30.46
C SER A 155 15.71 -7.55 29.68
N ASN A 156 14.65 -6.98 30.33
CA ASN A 156 13.23 -6.92 29.84
C ASN A 156 12.38 -5.64 30.22
N ASP A 157 11.18 -5.45 29.62
CA ASP A 157 10.48 -4.13 29.38
C ASP A 157 8.90 -4.02 29.60
N GLN A 158 8.29 -2.80 29.57
CA GLN A 158 6.82 -2.42 29.63
C GLN A 158 6.45 -1.02 28.98
N ASP A 159 5.25 -0.70 28.37
CA ASP A 159 3.98 -1.48 28.17
C ASP A 159 2.98 -1.29 26.95
N LEU A 160 2.21 -0.19 26.66
CA LEU A 160 0.91 -0.30 25.86
C LEU A 160 0.42 0.59 24.63
N ASP A 161 1.17 1.51 23.98
CA ASP A 161 1.06 1.96 22.54
C ASP A 161 2.40 2.48 21.93
N ASP A 162 3.45 2.77 22.68
CA ASP A 162 4.09 1.84 23.65
C ASP A 162 3.74 0.34 23.39
N ILE A 163 3.45 -0.03 22.13
CA ILE A 163 3.28 -1.35 21.50
C ILE A 163 4.01 -1.24 20.17
N PHE A 164 3.66 -0.22 19.38
CA PHE A 164 4.44 0.18 18.23
C PHE A 164 5.62 1.06 18.68
N ASP A 165 5.42 1.94 19.66
CA ASP A 165 6.56 2.61 20.32
C ASP A 165 7.32 1.64 21.24
N ARG A 166 6.75 0.51 21.71
CA ARG A 166 7.53 -0.59 22.33
C ARG A 166 8.26 -1.41 21.29
N TRP A 167 7.70 -1.62 20.10
CA TRP A 167 8.41 -2.34 19.05
C TRP A 167 9.61 -1.50 18.61
N ASP A 168 9.39 -0.20 18.37
CA ASP A 168 10.44 0.75 18.03
C ASP A 168 11.38 1.00 19.22
N ALA A 169 10.90 1.15 20.46
CA ALA A 169 11.74 1.33 21.65
C ALA A 169 12.43 0.05 22.11
N ARG A 170 11.87 -1.16 21.97
CA ARG A 170 12.62 -2.44 22.16
C ARG A 170 13.64 -2.66 21.06
N ILE A 171 13.35 -2.27 19.81
CA ILE A 171 14.35 -2.32 18.75
C ILE A 171 15.47 -1.34 19.09
N THR A 172 15.12 -0.10 19.45
CA THR A 172 16.08 0.95 19.87
C THR A 172 16.81 0.57 21.16
N GLU A 173 16.16 -0.12 22.11
CA GLU A 173 16.74 -0.61 23.36
C GLU A 173 17.62 -1.84 23.12
N ARG A 174 17.23 -2.79 22.27
CA ARG A 174 18.13 -3.87 21.84
C ARG A 174 19.34 -3.33 21.07
N GLU A 175 19.15 -2.29 20.25
CA GLU A 175 20.23 -1.59 19.54
C GLU A 175 21.10 -0.76 20.49
N LEU A 176 20.53 -0.12 21.52
CA LEU A 176 21.26 0.62 22.56
C LEU A 176 21.90 -0.29 23.62
N VAL A 177 21.34 -1.46 23.92
CA VAL A 177 21.94 -2.46 24.82
C VAL A 177 23.08 -3.19 24.10
N ALA A 178 22.92 -3.49 22.80
CA ALA A 178 24.04 -3.90 21.95
C ALA A 178 25.08 -2.79 21.76
N GLY A 179 24.65 -1.51 21.72
CA GLY A 179 25.53 -0.34 21.56
C GLY A 179 26.17 0.21 22.85
N CYS A 180 25.63 -0.10 24.03
CA CYS A 180 26.21 0.24 25.34
C CYS A 180 27.12 -0.85 25.89
N GLY A 181 27.31 -1.94 25.15
CA GLY A 181 28.37 -2.93 25.38
C GLY A 181 29.77 -2.43 25.01
N ASP A 182 29.91 -1.23 24.43
CA ASP A 182 31.18 -0.72 23.89
C ASP A 182 31.54 0.71 24.34
N LEU A 183 31.80 0.85 25.64
CA LEU A 183 32.62 1.96 26.17
C LEU A 183 33.82 1.45 27.00
N ALA A 184 34.19 0.17 26.84
CA ALA A 184 35.35 -0.42 27.50
C ALA A 184 35.82 -1.75 26.87
N GLN A 185 36.57 -1.70 25.76
CA GLN A 185 37.97 -2.17 25.65
C GLN A 185 38.45 -2.37 24.20
N GLY A 186 39.69 -1.98 23.92
CA GLY A 186 40.47 -2.54 22.79
C GLY A 186 40.52 -1.69 21.52
N ALA A 187 41.29 -0.60 21.53
CA ALA A 187 41.83 -0.03 20.30
C ALA A 187 43.12 -0.79 19.93
N GLU A 188 43.01 -1.73 18.98
CA GLU A 188 44.07 -2.52 18.32
C GLU A 188 43.33 -3.52 17.39
N ASP A 189 43.65 -3.77 16.12
CA ASP A 189 44.45 -3.08 15.10
C ASP A 189 43.97 -3.70 13.76
N ASP A 190 43.63 -2.88 12.76
CA ASP A 190 43.57 -3.37 11.37
C ASP A 190 43.97 -2.26 10.38
N SER A 191 45.14 -1.66 10.62
CA SER A 191 45.75 -0.72 9.69
C SER A 191 46.06 -1.35 8.32
N LEU A 192 46.11 -2.69 8.23
CA LEU A 192 46.53 -3.41 7.04
C LEU A 192 45.41 -3.54 6.00
N ASP A 193 44.18 -3.85 6.44
CA ASP A 193 43.01 -4.00 5.56
C ASP A 193 42.63 -2.67 4.88
N PHE A 194 42.78 -1.55 5.60
CA PHE A 194 42.59 -0.21 5.05
C PHE A 194 43.68 0.19 4.04
N GLU A 195 44.95 -0.21 4.27
CA GLU A 195 46.04 0.04 3.32
C GLU A 195 45.91 -0.80 2.04
N LEU A 196 45.52 -2.08 2.16
CA LEU A 196 45.26 -2.96 1.02
C LEU A 196 44.08 -2.47 0.18
N SER A 197 42.93 -2.21 0.82
CA SER A 197 41.73 -1.67 0.15
C SER A 197 42.03 -0.37 -0.62
N ARG A 198 42.91 0.48 -0.08
CA ARG A 198 43.35 1.71 -0.74
C ARG A 198 44.29 1.45 -1.91
N GLN A 199 45.22 0.51 -1.80
CA GLN A 199 46.12 0.14 -2.90
C GLN A 199 45.37 -0.50 -4.08
N GLU A 200 44.36 -1.33 -3.80
CA GLU A 200 43.50 -1.95 -4.81
C GLU A 200 42.63 -0.89 -5.52
N ALA A 201 42.05 0.05 -4.78
CA ALA A 201 41.32 1.18 -5.35
C ALA A 201 42.23 2.07 -6.24
N ASP A 202 43.44 2.40 -5.77
CA ASP A 202 44.44 3.16 -6.55
C ASP A 202 44.93 2.39 -7.79
N ALA A 203 44.86 1.05 -7.81
CA ALA A 203 45.16 0.25 -8.99
C ALA A 203 44.02 0.31 -10.03
N SER A 204 42.78 0.09 -9.59
CA SER A 204 41.58 0.18 -10.43
C SER A 204 41.43 1.55 -11.09
N LEU A 205 41.67 2.63 -10.34
CA LEU A 205 41.59 4.01 -10.86
C LEU A 205 42.69 4.33 -11.90
N ARG A 206 43.85 3.67 -11.84
CA ARG A 206 44.90 3.82 -12.87
C ARG A 206 44.54 3.08 -14.15
N GLU A 207 43.84 1.95 -14.04
CA GLU A 207 43.38 1.18 -15.20
C GLU A 207 42.26 1.95 -15.93
N GLU A 208 41.24 2.45 -15.23
CA GLU A 208 40.23 3.35 -15.81
C GLU A 208 40.83 4.62 -16.45
N LEU A 209 41.83 5.23 -15.80
CA LEU A 209 42.49 6.42 -16.35
C LEU A 209 43.34 6.10 -17.60
N ALA A 210 43.91 4.90 -17.70
CA ALA A 210 44.60 4.44 -18.90
C ALA A 210 43.62 4.17 -20.05
N GLU A 211 42.45 3.58 -19.77
CA GLU A 211 41.38 3.41 -20.77
C GLU A 211 40.84 4.76 -21.27
N LEU A 212 40.63 5.73 -20.38
CA LEU A 212 40.17 7.07 -20.74
C LEU A 212 41.19 7.82 -21.60
N LEU A 213 42.50 7.74 -21.28
CA LEU A 213 43.56 8.34 -22.10
C LEU A 213 43.70 7.66 -23.47
N ALA A 214 43.46 6.35 -23.56
CA ALA A 214 43.43 5.65 -24.84
C ALA A 214 42.22 6.08 -25.70
N GLN A 215 41.04 6.23 -25.09
CA GLN A 215 39.84 6.76 -25.76
C GLN A 215 40.01 8.22 -26.20
N GLU A 216 40.70 9.04 -25.40
CA GLU A 216 41.00 10.43 -25.74
C GLU A 216 41.99 10.50 -26.93
N ALA A 217 43.04 9.68 -26.94
CA ALA A 217 44.00 9.56 -28.04
C ALA A 217 43.36 9.03 -29.34
N ASP A 218 42.45 8.05 -29.27
CA ASP A 218 41.67 7.58 -30.42
C ASP A 218 40.67 8.65 -30.91
N SER A 219 40.25 9.58 -30.04
CA SER A 219 39.37 10.70 -30.41
C SER A 219 40.10 11.89 -31.03
N GLU A 220 41.39 12.11 -30.69
CA GLU A 220 42.25 13.15 -31.28
C GLU A 220 42.83 12.78 -32.66
N ALA A 221 42.51 11.59 -33.20
CA ALA A 221 43.00 11.13 -34.51
C ALA A 221 42.01 11.26 -35.69
N PRO A 222 41.59 12.47 -36.14
CA PRO A 222 41.00 12.66 -37.46
C PRO A 222 41.95 13.36 -38.45
N ASN A 223 42.19 12.71 -39.60
CA ASN A 223 42.76 13.24 -40.84
C ASN A 223 44.21 13.75 -40.87
N ALA A 224 45.11 12.85 -41.27
CA ALA A 224 46.21 13.15 -42.20
C ALA A 224 46.34 12.01 -43.23
#